data_AF-A0A644YUP7-F1
#
_entry.id   AF-A0A644YUP7-F1
#
_cell.length_a   1.000
_cell.length_b   1.000
_cell.length_c   1.000
_cell.angle_alpha   90.00
_cell.angle_beta   90.00
_cell.angle_gamma   90.00
#
_symmetry.space_group_name_H-M   'P 1'
#
loop_
_entity.id
_entity.type
_entity.pdbx_description
1 polymer ?
#
loop_
_entity_poly.entity_id
_entity_poly.type
_entity_poly.pdbx_seq_one_letter_code
_entity_poly.pdbx_strand_id
1 'polypeptide(L)' 'MLRLRVCEGLNIDEISNCMSEEELVLFKEQVLKQTNKGNLILNESGKIKIPPEKLFVSDGIIRDLLL' A
#
# COMPACT_ATOMS: atom_id res chain seq x y z
N MET A 1 -3.14 14.51 -3.99
CA MET A 1 -3.21 13.82 -2.69
C MET A 1 -3.24 12.32 -2.95
N LEU A 2 -2.26 11.56 -2.43
CA LEU A 2 -2.07 10.13 -2.72
C LEU A 2 -3.29 9.28 -2.31
N ARG A 3 -3.78 8.44 -3.24
CA ARG A 3 -4.97 7.57 -3.11
C ARG A 3 -4.98 6.68 -1.86
N LEU A 4 -3.82 6.36 -1.28
CA LEU A 4 -3.68 5.61 -0.02
C LEU A 4 -4.29 6.29 1.22
N ARG A 5 -4.43 7.62 1.20
CA ARG A 5 -5.13 8.39 2.26
C ARG A 5 -6.61 8.58 1.98
N VAL A 6 -7.05 8.32 0.74
CA VAL A 6 -8.45 8.43 0.33
C VAL A 6 -9.15 7.11 0.67
N CYS A 7 -10.41 7.18 1.09
CA CYS A 7 -11.19 6.05 1.60
C CYS A 7 -11.25 4.81 0.68
N GLU A 8 -10.91 4.96 -0.60
CA GLU A 8 -11.03 3.94 -1.66
C GLU A 8 -9.93 2.88 -1.63
N GLY A 9 -8.77 3.15 -1.03
CA GLY A 9 -7.61 2.25 -1.06
C GLY A 9 -6.95 2.19 -2.45
N LEU A 10 -5.85 1.44 -2.55
CA LEU A 10 -5.06 1.26 -3.77
C LEU A 10 -5.19 -0.19 -4.24
N ASN A 11 -5.57 -0.40 -5.50
CA ASN A 11 -5.66 -1.74 -6.07
C ASN A 11 -4.28 -2.20 -6.57
N ILE A 12 -3.80 -3.35 -6.08
CA ILE A 12 -2.52 -3.93 -6.49
C ILE A 12 -2.50 -4.20 -8.00
N ASP A 13 -3.63 -4.60 -8.58
CA ASP A 13 -3.75 -4.88 -10.02
C ASP A 13 -3.77 -3.62 -10.89
N GLU A 14 -4.06 -2.45 -10.32
CA GLU A 14 -3.90 -1.18 -11.05
C GLU A 14 -2.44 -0.73 -11.04
N ILE A 15 -1.72 -0.99 -9.94
CA ILE A 15 -0.30 -0.67 -9.80
C ILE A 15 0.53 -1.55 -10.74
N SER A 16 0.11 -2.78 -10.97
CA SER A 16 0.83 -3.69 -11.86
C SER A 16 0.92 -3.24 -13.31
N ASN A 17 0.00 -2.40 -13.76
CA ASN A 17 0.05 -1.80 -15.08
C ASN A 17 1.01 -0.60 -15.17
N CYS A 18 1.47 -0.08 -14.02
CA CYS A 18 2.29 1.13 -13.92
C CYS A 18 3.72 0.86 -13.45
N MET A 19 4.07 -0.39 -13.12
CA MET A 19 5.36 -0.80 -12.58
C MET A 19 5.94 -1.97 -13.39
N SER A 20 7.26 -2.04 -13.41
CA SER A 20 7.98 -3.19 -13.97
C SER A 20 7.75 -4.43 -13.08
N GLU A 21 7.87 -5.64 -13.64
CA GLU A 21 7.69 -6.89 -12.90
C GLU A 21 8.56 -6.96 -11.63
N GLU A 22 9.82 -6.50 -11.73
CA GLU A 22 10.78 -6.44 -10.62
C GLU A 22 10.32 -5.49 -9.50
N GLU A 23 9.83 -4.30 -9.87
CA GLU A 23 9.30 -3.30 -8.94
C GLU A 23 8.03 -3.81 -8.26
N LEU A 24 7.21 -4.58 -8.98
CA LEU A 24 5.99 -5.18 -8.46
C LEU A 24 6.26 -6.23 -7.39
N VAL A 25 7.29 -7.07 -7.59
CA VAL A 25 7.70 -8.08 -6.61
C VAL A 25 8.15 -7.38 -5.34
N LEU A 26 9.01 -6.36 -5.47
CA LEU A 26 9.50 -5.57 -4.33
C LEU A 26 8.35 -4.88 -3.60
N PHE A 27 7.43 -4.28 -4.35
CA PHE A 27 6.24 -3.62 -3.80
C PHE A 27 5.36 -4.60 -3.02
N LYS A 28 5.09 -5.80 -3.56
CA LYS A 28 4.31 -6.84 -2.86
C LYS A 28 4.98 -7.28 -1.55
N GLU A 29 6.31 -7.41 -1.54
CA GLU A 29 7.05 -7.72 -0.31
C GLU A 29 6.94 -6.61 0.74
N GLN A 30 7.05 -5.34 0.32
CA GLN A 30 6.89 -4.20 1.23
C GLN A 30 5.46 -4.09 1.77
N VAL A 31 4.46 -4.33 0.92
CA VAL A 31 3.05 -4.39 1.34
C VAL A 31 2.84 -5.48 2.39
N LEU A 32 3.38 -6.67 2.18
CA LEU A 32 3.32 -7.77 3.16
C LEU A 32 4.01 -7.39 4.48
N LYS A 33 5.20 -6.79 4.43
CA LYS A 33 5.90 -6.29 5.63
C LYS A 33 5.06 -5.27 6.39
N GLN A 34 4.48 -4.28 5.70
CA GLN A 34 3.68 -3.23 6.33
C GLN A 34 2.33 -3.77 6.84
N THR A 35 1.76 -4.76 6.16
CA THR A 35 0.55 -5.48 6.62
C THR A 35 0.84 -6.25 7.91
N ASN A 36 1.97 -6.98 7.98
CA ASN A 36 2.39 -7.68 9.20
C ASN A 36 2.68 -6.72 10.37
N LYS A 37 3.10 -5.48 10.09
CA LYS A 37 3.27 -4.42 11.11
C LYS A 37 1.95 -3.76 11.54
N GLY A 38 0.81 -4.14 10.93
CA GLY A 38 -0.48 -3.50 11.14
C GLY A 38 -0.54 -2.05 10.62
N ASN A 39 0.34 -1.69 9.68
CA ASN A 39 0.36 -0.37 9.04
C ASN A 39 -0.51 -0.31 7.79
N LEU A 40 -0.84 -1.47 7.21
CA LEU A 40 -1.73 -1.61 6.05
C LEU A 40 -2.77 -2.70 6.34
N ILE A 41 -3.92 -2.53 5.73
CA ILE A 41 -5.01 -3.50 5.73
C ILE A 41 -5.23 -3.91 4.28
N LEU A 42 -5.28 -5.21 4.03
CA LEU A 42 -5.60 -5.77 2.74
C LEU A 42 -7.06 -6.22 2.75
N ASN A 43 -7.89 -5.59 1.93
CA ASN A 43 -9.29 -5.96 1.80
C ASN A 43 -9.42 -7.18 0.87
N GLU A 44 -10.53 -7.92 1.01
CA GLU A 44 -10.85 -9.11 0.19
C GLU A 44 -10.86 -8.83 -1.32
N SER A 45 -11.03 -7.57 -1.73
CA SER A 45 -10.95 -7.12 -3.12
C SER A 45 -9.53 -6.82 -3.63
N GLY A 46 -8.47 -7.22 -2.91
CA GLY A 46 -7.08 -6.97 -3.30
C GLY A 46 -6.63 -5.50 -3.12
N LYS A 47 -7.43 -4.69 -2.43
CA LYS A 47 -7.13 -3.28 -2.18
C LYS A 47 -6.36 -3.11 -0.88
N ILE A 48 -5.27 -2.36 -0.95
CA ILE A 48 -4.46 -2.00 0.20
C ILE A 48 -4.91 -0.63 0.71
N LYS A 49 -5.09 -0.51 2.02
CA LYS A 49 -5.49 0.74 2.67
C LYS A 49 -4.69 0.99 3.94
N ILE A 50 -4.41 2.25 4.24
CA ILE A 50 -3.87 2.65 5.54
C ILE A 50 -5.02 2.72 6.56
N PRO A 51 -4.92 2.05 7.73
CA PRO A 51 -5.91 2.14 8.78
C PRO A 51 -6.20 3.61 9.15
N PRO A 52 -7.44 3.99 9.49
CA PRO A 52 -7.78 5.36 9.91
C PRO A 52 -6.90 5.84 11.07
N GLU A 53 -6.65 4.94 12.01
CA GLU A 53 -5.80 5.12 13.18
C GLU A 53 -4.31 5.30 12.87
N LYS A 54 -3.84 5.06 11.63
CA LYS A 54 -2.45 5.28 11.21
C LYS A 54 -2.31 6.38 10.16
N LEU A 55 -3.38 7.13 9.86
CA LEU A 55 -3.35 8.22 8.88
C LEU A 55 -2.36 9.33 9.23
N PHE A 56 -2.11 9.56 10.52
CA PHE A 56 -1.15 10.57 10.99
C PHE A 56 0.31 10.22 10.66
N VAL A 57 0.63 8.95 10.40
CA VAL A 57 1.94 8.46 9.92
C VAL A 57 1.89 7.97 8.47
N SER A 58 0.82 8.29 7.74
CA SER A 58 0.62 7.82 6.37
C SER A 58 1.76 8.21 5.42
N ASP A 59 2.36 9.38 5.59
CA ASP A 59 3.55 9.82 4.84
C ASP A 59 4.75 8.87 4.98
N GLY A 60 5.00 8.36 6.19
CA GLY A 60 6.08 7.41 6.46
C GLY A 60 5.78 6.04 5.86
N ILE A 61 4.53 5.58 6.00
CA ILE A 61 4.09 4.29 5.44
C ILE A 61 4.19 4.31 3.90
N ILE A 62 3.77 5.40 3.25
CA ILE A 62 3.87 5.57 1.80
C ILE A 62 5.34 5.60 1.35
N ARG A 63 6.21 6.26 2.12
CA ARG A 63 7.64 6.31 1.82
C ARG A 63 8.28 4.93 1.89
N ASP A 64 8.00 4.17 2.94
CA ASP A 64 8.49 2.79 3.10
C ASP A 64 7.95 1.83 2.02
N LEU A 65 6.82 2.15 1.39
CA LEU A 65 6.24 1.36 0.30
C LEU A 65 6.91 1.62 -1.06
N LEU A 66 7.57 2.77 -1.22
CA LEU A 66 8.18 3.22 -2.47
C LEU A 66 9.73 3.21 -2.42
N LEU A 67 10.31 2.64 -1.36
CA LEU A 67 11.75 2.48 -1.11
C LEU A 67 12.15 1.00 -1.15
#